data_AF-T0RS31-F1
#
_entry.id   AF-T0RS31-F1
#
_cell.length_a   1.000
_cell.length_b   1.000
_cell.length_c   1.000
_cell.angle_alpha   90.00
_cell.angle_beta   90.00
_cell.angle_gamma   90.00
#
_symmetry.space_group_name_H-M   'P 1'
#
loop_
_entity.id
_entity.type
_entity.pdbx_description
1 polymer ?
#
loop_
_entity_poly.entity_id
_entity_poly.type
_entity_poly.pdbx_seq_one_letter_code
_entity_poly.pdbx_strand_id
1 'polypeptide(L)'
;MFFGGQGGGKKSKSSILQIGYLFKVTLSQSRKSSFEMLNAKEYSEKWFHKSLALHPKAFYLLCFFCEFVEKFSPRVSEYDDLDLDDTLHGGLFRILSNGIFQLERAVAEESFNHEMQTLYFFSKKLS
;
A
#
# COMPACT_ATOMS: atom_id res chain seq x y z
N MET A 1 5.96 -4.36 1.39
CA MET A 1 4.86 -3.85 2.26
C MET A 1 5.42 -3.31 3.58
N PHE A 2 4.61 -2.64 4.44
CA PHE A 2 5.01 -2.35 5.82
C PHE A 2 4.77 -3.60 6.68
N PHE A 3 5.81 -4.11 7.35
CA PHE A 3 5.75 -5.37 8.09
C PHE A 3 5.57 -5.20 9.61
N GLY A 4 5.32 -3.98 10.09
CA GLY A 4 5.04 -3.69 11.49
C GLY A 4 5.31 -2.25 11.89
N GLY A 5 4.76 -1.83 13.03
CA GLY A 5 5.09 -0.57 13.68
C GLY A 5 5.84 -0.83 14.98
N GLN A 6 7.02 -0.24 15.16
CA GLN A 6 7.78 -0.36 16.41
C GLN A 6 7.16 0.54 17.49
N GLY A 7 6.21 0.01 18.26
CA GLY A 7 5.60 0.68 19.41
C GLY A 7 6.45 0.56 20.68
N GLY A 8 7.54 1.33 20.78
CA GLY A 8 8.36 1.38 21.99
C GLY A 8 7.82 2.36 23.05
N GLY A 9 7.12 1.85 24.07
CA GLY A 9 7.00 2.46 25.40
C GLY A 9 6.10 3.70 25.59
N LYS A 10 5.24 3.66 26.63
CA LYS A 10 4.42 4.73 27.29
C LYS A 10 3.58 5.70 26.44
N LYS A 11 3.78 5.83 25.13
CA LYS A 11 2.93 6.57 24.20
C LYS A 11 2.31 5.57 23.24
N SER A 12 1.22 4.95 23.70
CA SER A 12 0.35 4.09 22.88
C SER A 12 -0.29 4.94 21.79
N LYS A 13 0.41 5.15 20.68
CA LYS A 13 -0.26 5.47 19.42
C LYS A 13 -0.69 4.13 18.84
N SER A 14 -1.99 3.87 18.95
CA SER A 14 -2.65 2.71 18.37
C SER A 14 -2.18 2.49 16.93
N SER A 15 -1.97 1.24 16.54
CA SER A 15 -1.48 0.83 15.23
C SER A 15 -2.50 1.18 14.13
N ILE A 16 -2.46 2.41 13.63
CA ILE A 16 -3.29 2.90 12.51
C ILE A 16 -2.80 2.32 11.16
N LEU A 17 -1.62 1.67 11.14
CA LEU A 17 -1.09 1.01 9.95
C LEU A 17 -1.93 -0.21 9.56
N GLN A 18 -2.76 -0.04 8.54
CA GLN A 18 -3.55 -1.10 7.94
C GLN A 18 -3.22 -1.28 6.46
N ILE A 19 -3.48 -2.49 5.94
CA ILE A 19 -3.27 -2.80 4.53
C ILE A 19 -4.21 -1.96 3.64
N GLY A 20 -3.68 -1.46 2.53
CA GLY A 20 -4.42 -0.64 1.57
C GLY A 20 -4.65 0.81 2.00
N TYR A 21 -4.16 1.23 3.17
CA TYR A 21 -4.19 2.64 3.58
C TYR A 21 -3.04 3.40 2.94
N LEU A 22 -3.29 4.65 2.59
CA LEU A 22 -2.28 5.55 2.04
C LEU A 22 -1.68 6.40 3.16
N PHE A 23 -0.37 6.30 3.33
CA PHE A 23 0.39 7.10 4.28
C PHE A 23 1.39 8.00 3.59
N LYS A 24 1.55 9.22 4.11
CA LYS A 24 2.74 10.02 3.90
C LYS A 24 3.69 9.76 5.07
N VAL A 25 4.87 9.22 4.78
CA VAL A 25 5.88 8.85 5.78
C VAL A 25 7.11 9.72 5.59
N THR A 26 7.68 10.19 6.70
CA THR A 26 8.99 10.84 6.73
C THR A 26 9.95 9.89 7.45
N LEU A 27 10.95 9.41 6.73
CA LEU A 27 11.95 8.49 7.27
C LEU A 27 13.00 9.25 8.08
N SER A 28 13.46 8.65 9.18
CA SER A 28 14.63 9.14 9.90
C SER A 28 15.90 8.67 9.19
N GLN A 29 16.91 9.53 9.05
CA GLN A 29 18.23 9.12 8.56
C GLN A 29 18.83 8.09 9.53
N SER A 30 18.98 6.85 9.05
CA SER A 30 19.69 5.80 9.78
C SER A 30 21.19 5.98 9.55
N ARG A 31 21.99 5.97 10.62
CA ARG A 31 23.47 5.93 10.54
C ARG A 31 24.02 4.50 10.36
N LYS A 32 23.15 3.49 10.22
CA LYS A 32 23.56 2.07 10.14
C LYS A 32 23.55 1.58 8.69
N SER A 33 24.59 0.81 8.36
CA SER A 33 24.95 0.26 7.05
C SER A 33 23.98 -0.79 6.47
N SER A 34 22.98 -1.26 7.22
CA SER A 34 22.04 -2.27 6.71
C SER A 34 20.70 -1.64 6.33
N PHE A 35 20.32 -1.81 5.07
CA PHE A 35 19.08 -1.29 4.48
C PHE A 35 17.82 -2.08 4.88
N GLU A 36 17.96 -3.12 5.70
CA GLU A 36 16.88 -4.06 6.02
C GLU A 36 15.70 -3.43 6.78
N MET A 37 15.93 -2.34 7.52
CA MET A 37 14.86 -1.70 8.29
C MET A 37 15.04 -0.18 8.41
N LEU A 38 14.09 0.57 7.84
CA LEU A 38 14.02 2.02 7.94
C LEU A 38 13.07 2.44 9.06
N ASN A 39 13.49 3.39 9.89
CA ASN A 39 12.65 3.94 10.96
C ASN A 39 11.88 5.16 10.45
N ALA A 40 10.58 5.20 10.72
CA ALA A 40 9.74 6.36 10.44
C ALA A 40 9.87 7.40 11.56
N LYS A 41 10.22 8.64 11.22
CA LYS A 41 10.22 9.78 12.16
C LYS A 41 8.80 10.25 12.40
N GLU A 42 8.03 10.39 11.31
CA GLU A 42 6.64 10.83 11.32
C GLU A 42 5.86 10.08 10.23
N TYR A 43 4.57 9.84 10.49
CA TYR A 43 3.64 9.34 9.50
C TYR A 43 2.31 10.09 9.64
N SER A 44 1.65 10.33 8.52
CA SER A 44 0.30 10.88 8.46
C SER A 44 -0.53 10.05 7.50
N GLU A 45 -1.70 9.62 7.96
CA GLU A 45 -2.68 8.98 7.09
C GLU A 45 -3.22 10.02 6.10
N LYS A 46 -3.27 9.65 4.82
CA LYS A 46 -3.79 10.48 3.74
C LYS A 46 -5.13 9.99 3.21
N TRP A 47 -5.31 8.67 3.16
CA TRP A 47 -6.54 8.06 2.73
C TRP A 47 -6.66 6.66 3.31
N PHE A 48 -7.89 6.25 3.60
CA PHE A 48 -8.22 4.93 4.09
C PHE A 48 -9.54 4.44 3.50
N HIS A 49 -9.66 3.14 3.29
CA HIS A 49 -10.92 2.50 2.94
C HIS A 49 -11.77 2.29 4.20
N LYS A 50 -13.08 2.47 4.08
CA LYS A 50 -14.04 2.33 5.19
C LYS A 50 -14.83 1.03 5.09
N SER A 51 -15.06 0.56 3.87
CA SER A 51 -16.03 -0.49 3.57
C SER A 51 -15.37 -1.83 3.30
N LEU A 52 -14.14 -1.85 2.75
CA LEU A 52 -13.42 -3.10 2.46
C LEU A 52 -13.24 -3.99 3.69
N ALA A 53 -12.89 -3.41 4.85
CA ALA A 53 -12.67 -4.18 6.08
C ALA A 53 -13.90 -4.97 6.55
N LEU A 54 -15.10 -4.52 6.17
CA LEU A 54 -16.37 -5.17 6.52
C LEU A 54 -16.89 -6.09 5.40
N HIS A 55 -16.21 -6.15 4.26
CA HIS A 55 -16.61 -6.94 3.10
C HIS A 55 -15.55 -8.01 2.75
N PRO A 56 -15.62 -9.22 3.34
CA PRO A 56 -14.52 -10.20 3.34
C PRO A 56 -13.98 -10.54 1.95
N LYS A 57 -14.87 -10.75 0.97
CA LYS A 57 -14.46 -11.08 -0.42
C LYS A 57 -13.69 -9.95 -1.10
N ALA A 58 -14.05 -8.70 -0.80
CA ALA A 58 -13.35 -7.55 -1.36
C ALA A 58 -12.04 -7.31 -0.61
N PHE A 59 -12.02 -7.53 0.71
CA PHE A 59 -10.80 -7.49 1.50
C PHE A 59 -9.76 -8.51 1.04
N TYR A 60 -10.15 -9.75 0.74
CA TYR A 60 -9.24 -10.75 0.18
C TYR A 60 -8.69 -10.32 -1.20
N LEU A 61 -9.52 -9.68 -2.02
CA LEU A 61 -9.07 -9.16 -3.31
C LEU A 61 -8.09 -7.98 -3.15
N LEU A 62 -8.30 -7.11 -2.15
CA LEU A 62 -7.32 -6.09 -1.75
C LEU A 62 -5.97 -6.72 -1.38
N CYS A 63 -5.97 -7.75 -0.51
CA CYS A 63 -4.75 -8.46 -0.13
C CYS A 63 -4.04 -9.04 -1.35
N PHE A 64 -4.80 -9.68 -2.25
CA PHE A 64 -4.27 -10.21 -3.51
C PHE A 64 -3.63 -9.11 -4.38
N PHE A 65 -4.27 -7.95 -4.53
CA PHE A 65 -3.69 -6.83 -5.27
C PHE A 65 -2.37 -6.34 -4.67
N CYS A 66 -2.28 -6.26 -3.34
CA CYS A 66 -1.05 -5.90 -2.65
C CYS A 66 0.06 -6.93 -2.86
N GLU A 67 -0.23 -8.22 -2.70
CA GLU A 67 0.73 -9.31 -2.93
C GLU A 67 1.19 -9.37 -4.38
N PHE A 68 0.27 -9.16 -5.33
CA PHE A 68 0.59 -9.12 -6.75
C PHE A 68 1.60 -8.01 -7.03
N VAL A 69 1.31 -6.77 -6.61
CA VAL A 69 2.21 -5.63 -6.84
C VAL A 69 3.55 -5.80 -6.13
N GLU A 70 3.57 -6.40 -4.95
CA GLU A 70 4.81 -6.68 -4.23
C GLU A 70 5.74 -7.62 -5.02
N LYS A 71 5.20 -8.63 -5.72
CA LYS A 71 6.01 -9.52 -6.58
C LYS A 71 6.71 -8.81 -7.74
N PHE A 72 6.13 -7.72 -8.23
CA PHE A 72 6.69 -6.92 -9.33
C PHE A 72 7.42 -5.66 -8.85
N SER A 73 7.37 -5.37 -7.56
CA SER A 73 8.06 -4.21 -7.00
C SER A 73 9.56 -4.49 -6.96
N PRO A 74 10.40 -3.55 -7.40
CA PRO A 74 11.85 -3.69 -7.27
C PRO A 74 12.24 -3.80 -5.80
N ARG A 75 13.23 -4.66 -5.53
CA ARG A 75 13.81 -4.79 -4.19
C ARG A 75 14.84 -3.69 -4.04
N VAL A 76 14.63 -2.83 -3.06
CA VAL A 76 15.57 -1.76 -2.72
C VAL A 76 16.67 -2.39 -1.87
N SER A 77 17.91 -2.40 -2.38
CA SER A 77 19.09 -2.98 -1.70
C SER A 77 19.98 -1.92 -1.07
N GLU A 78 19.99 -0.71 -1.64
CA GLU A 78 20.83 0.41 -1.22
C GLU A 78 20.00 1.68 -1.04
N TYR A 79 20.54 2.69 -0.34
CA TYR A 79 19.81 3.95 -0.12
C TYR A 79 19.61 4.74 -1.42
N ASP A 80 20.53 4.62 -2.36
CA ASP A 80 20.47 5.25 -3.69
C ASP A 80 19.41 4.60 -4.60
N ASP A 81 18.94 3.38 -4.26
CA ASP A 81 17.82 2.73 -4.95
C ASP A 81 16.46 3.39 -4.61
N LEU A 82 16.40 4.26 -3.60
CA LEU A 82 15.20 5.05 -3.28
C LEU A 82 14.99 6.21 -4.27
N ASP A 83 16.03 6.60 -5.00
CA ASP A 83 15.99 7.62 -6.08
C ASP A 83 15.68 6.99 -7.46
N LEU A 84 15.30 5.70 -7.51
CA LEU A 84 14.96 5.02 -8.76
C LEU A 84 13.72 5.65 -9.43
N ASP A 85 13.92 5.99 -10.70
CA ASP A 85 13.02 6.54 -11.72
C ASP A 85 11.51 6.57 -11.36
N ASP A 86 11.00 7.79 -11.15
CA ASP A 86 9.59 8.13 -10.86
C ASP A 86 8.60 7.43 -11.81
N THR A 87 9.03 7.13 -13.04
CA THR A 87 8.19 6.54 -14.08
C THR A 87 7.78 5.09 -13.79
N LEU A 88 8.69 4.25 -13.25
CA LEU A 88 8.41 2.84 -12.98
C LEU A 88 7.63 2.66 -11.66
N HIS A 89 8.09 3.34 -10.60
CA HIS A 89 7.49 3.27 -9.27
C HIS A 89 6.13 3.96 -9.22
N GLY A 90 5.99 5.12 -9.85
CA GLY A 90 4.70 5.78 -10.04
C GLY A 90 3.73 4.90 -10.83
N GLY A 91 4.26 4.08 -11.76
CA GLY A 91 3.48 3.15 -12.56
C GLY A 91 2.76 2.06 -11.73
N LEU A 92 3.47 1.33 -10.89
CA LEU A 92 2.90 0.26 -10.05
C LEU A 92 2.03 0.82 -8.93
N PHE A 93 2.50 1.90 -8.28
CA PHE A 93 1.72 2.60 -7.27
C PHE A 93 0.37 3.11 -7.82
N ARG A 94 0.36 3.66 -9.05
CA ARG A 94 -0.85 4.12 -9.72
C ARG A 94 -1.82 3.00 -10.05
N ILE A 95 -1.34 1.80 -10.42
CA ILE A 95 -2.21 0.63 -10.62
C ILE A 95 -2.86 0.26 -9.30
N LEU A 96 -2.04 0.08 -8.25
CA LEU A 96 -2.51 -0.37 -6.95
C LEU A 96 -3.53 0.61 -6.35
N SER A 97 -3.17 1.90 -6.27
CA SER A 97 -4.03 2.93 -5.70
C SER A 97 -5.36 3.07 -6.46
N ASN A 98 -5.35 3.05 -7.80
CA ASN A 98 -6.57 3.07 -8.60
C ASN A 98 -7.42 1.80 -8.40
N GLY A 99 -6.78 0.64 -8.33
CA GLY A 99 -7.45 -0.63 -8.09
C GLY A 99 -8.17 -0.65 -6.75
N ILE A 100 -7.47 -0.23 -5.68
CA ILE A 100 -8.03 -0.12 -4.33
C ILE A 100 -9.18 0.89 -4.29
N PHE A 101 -9.00 2.05 -4.92
CA PHE A 101 -10.05 3.08 -4.99
C PHE A 101 -11.31 2.56 -5.69
N GLN A 102 -11.15 1.90 -6.84
CA GLN A 102 -12.27 1.32 -7.58
C GLN A 102 -12.96 0.20 -6.78
N LEU A 103 -12.18 -0.65 -6.12
CA LEU A 103 -12.67 -1.75 -5.30
C LEU A 103 -13.51 -1.24 -4.12
N GLU A 104 -13.03 -0.22 -3.39
CA GLU A 104 -13.79 0.44 -2.32
C GLU A 104 -15.07 1.07 -2.87
N ARG A 105 -15.00 1.74 -4.03
CA ARG A 105 -16.18 2.33 -4.66
C ARG A 105 -17.24 1.28 -5.00
N ALA A 106 -16.83 0.14 -5.59
CA ALA A 106 -17.76 -0.93 -5.94
C ALA A 106 -18.42 -1.56 -4.70
N VAL A 107 -17.70 -1.66 -3.58
CA VAL A 107 -18.29 -2.12 -2.31
C VAL A 107 -19.25 -1.07 -1.75
N ALA A 108 -18.87 0.21 -1.74
CA ALA A 108 -19.70 1.28 -1.22
C ALA A 108 -20.99 1.51 -2.02
N GLU A 109 -20.96 1.23 -3.33
CA GLU A 109 -22.10 1.31 -4.24
C GLU A 109 -22.91 0.00 -4.33
N GLU A 110 -22.59 -1.00 -3.49
CA GLU A 110 -23.21 -2.35 -3.50
C GLU A 110 -23.16 -3.06 -4.87
N SER A 111 -22.19 -2.68 -5.71
CA SER A 111 -22.00 -3.19 -7.08
C SER A 111 -20.79 -4.13 -7.20
N PHE A 112 -20.32 -4.65 -6.06
CA PHE A 112 -19.16 -5.53 -6.01
C PHE A 112 -19.39 -6.83 -6.79
N ASN A 113 -18.56 -7.04 -7.81
CA ASN A 113 -18.42 -8.31 -8.52
C ASN A 113 -16.92 -8.68 -8.61
N HIS A 114 -16.58 -9.87 -8.13
CA HIS A 114 -15.18 -10.28 -7.96
C HIS A 114 -14.41 -10.35 -9.30
N GLU A 115 -15.03 -10.92 -10.33
CA GLU A 115 -14.43 -11.11 -11.64
C GLU A 115 -14.18 -9.76 -12.32
N MET A 116 -15.15 -8.85 -12.27
CA MET A 116 -15.06 -7.51 -12.85
C MET A 116 -14.02 -6.65 -12.14
N GLN A 117 -13.92 -6.71 -10.80
CA GLN A 117 -12.87 -5.98 -10.07
C GLN A 117 -11.47 -6.51 -10.39
N THR A 118 -11.34 -7.83 -10.54
CA THR A 118 -10.08 -8.46 -10.94
C THR A 118 -9.68 -8.05 -12.36
N LEU A 119 -10.63 -8.10 -13.31
CA LEU A 119 -10.42 -7.64 -14.67
C LEU A 119 -10.07 -6.15 -14.71
N TYR A 120 -10.75 -5.31 -13.93
CA TYR A 120 -10.46 -3.88 -13.85
C TYR A 120 -9.02 -3.61 -13.40
N PHE A 121 -8.58 -4.32 -12.35
CA PHE A 121 -7.22 -4.19 -11.81
C PHE A 121 -6.15 -4.50 -12.87
N PHE A 122 -6.33 -5.57 -13.66
CA PHE A 122 -5.37 -5.97 -14.69
C PHE A 122 -5.50 -5.18 -16.00
N SER A 123 -6.70 -4.76 -16.37
CA SER A 123 -6.96 -4.02 -17.62
C SER A 123 -6.52 -2.56 -17.53
N LYS A 124 -6.43 -1.99 -16.32
CA LYS A 124 -6.01 -0.59 -16.15
C LYS A 124 -4.48 -0.42 -16.24
N LYS A 125 -3.92 -0.80 -17.39
CA LYS A 125 -2.73 -0.21 -18.04
C LYS A 125 -2.67 -0.58 -19.54
N LEU A 126 -3.19 0.29 -20.41
CA LEU A 126 -2.82 0.43 -21.84
C LEU A 126 -3.37 1.76 -22.44
N SER A 127 -3.37 2.84 -21.65
CA SER A 127 -3.57 4.22 -22.11
C SER A 127 -2.73 5.17 -21.28
#